data_AF-T0HJQ7-F1
#
_entry.id   AF-T0HJQ7-F1
#
_cell.length_a   1.000
_cell.length_b   1.000
_cell.length_c   1.000
_cell.angle_alpha   90.00
_cell.angle_beta   90.00
_cell.angle_gamma   90.00
#
_symmetry.space_group_name_H-M   'P 1'
#
loop_
_entity.id
_entity.type
_entity.pdbx_description
1 polymer ?
#
loop_
_entity_poly.entity_id
_entity_poly.type
_entity_poly.pdbx_seq_one_letter_code
_entity_poly.pdbx_strand_id
1 'polypeptide(L)'
;MARRNRTKIRKIRAVVAYVPPVDATPERLAKGDDSEFVDPALIDPREQPIGRVRRFRSSTLDRLHKAGQLNWHQWYAGECYRNAHARAALAPSVTASYGERTTVGECSYGLARTEAQVRARQFVRQCREQIPFEMRGFMDRLLIHDDLPRYGGRQYYRSLAQIRDTLDALAFYMRICA
;
A
#
# COMPACT_ATOMS: atom_id res chain seq x y z
N MET A 1 1.42 -26.73 -49.22
CA MET A 1 2.38 -26.13 -48.27
C MET A 1 2.22 -24.61 -48.29
N ALA A 2 1.56 -24.02 -47.29
CA ALA A 2 1.34 -22.57 -47.22
C ALA A 2 2.34 -21.90 -46.26
N ARG A 3 3.21 -21.03 -46.79
CA ARG A 3 4.17 -20.24 -46.01
C ARG A 3 3.44 -19.07 -45.34
N ARG A 4 3.48 -19.01 -43.99
CA ARG A 4 2.96 -17.89 -43.19
C ARG A 4 3.88 -16.68 -43.33
N ASN A 5 3.40 -15.62 -43.98
CA ASN A 5 4.06 -14.32 -44.02
C ASN A 5 3.95 -13.65 -42.64
N ARG A 6 5.09 -13.48 -41.95
CA ARG A 6 5.21 -12.71 -40.71
C ARG A 6 5.29 -11.22 -41.03
N THR A 7 4.22 -10.47 -40.82
CA THR A 7 4.20 -9.01 -40.87
C THR A 7 4.98 -8.44 -39.69
N LYS A 8 6.10 -7.75 -39.95
CA LYS A 8 6.89 -7.03 -38.93
C LYS A 8 6.16 -5.72 -38.58
N ILE A 9 5.72 -5.58 -37.33
CA ILE A 9 5.18 -4.33 -36.79
C ILE A 9 6.35 -3.34 -36.64
N ARG A 10 6.37 -2.26 -37.42
CA ARG A 10 7.31 -1.14 -37.25
C ARG A 10 6.93 -0.36 -35.99
N LYS A 11 7.81 -0.32 -34.98
CA LYS A 11 7.69 0.61 -33.85
C LYS A 11 7.88 2.04 -34.35
N ILE A 12 6.83 2.85 -34.23
CA ILE A 12 6.89 4.30 -34.44
C ILE A 12 7.76 4.88 -33.34
N ARG A 13 8.90 5.48 -33.69
CA ARG A 13 9.74 6.22 -32.75
C ARG A 13 9.07 7.57 -32.52
N ALA A 14 8.66 7.86 -31.28
CA ALA A 14 8.18 9.17 -30.90
C ALA A 14 9.32 10.19 -31.06
N VAL A 15 9.05 11.27 -31.79
CA VAL A 15 9.97 12.41 -31.94
C VAL A 15 9.97 13.16 -30.62
N VAL A 16 11.10 13.17 -29.92
CA VAL A 16 11.28 13.94 -28.68
C VAL A 16 11.45 15.40 -29.09
N ALA A 17 10.47 16.25 -28.73
CA ALA A 17 10.54 17.68 -28.95
C ALA A 17 11.66 18.28 -28.07
N TYR A 18 12.52 19.10 -28.68
CA TYR A 18 13.56 19.84 -27.98
C TYR A 18 12.92 20.94 -27.12
N VAL A 19 13.11 20.88 -25.80
CA VAL A 19 12.69 21.93 -24.85
C VAL A 19 13.93 22.78 -24.54
N PRO A 20 13.91 24.10 -24.80
CA PRO A 20 15.05 24.96 -24.49
C PRO A 20 15.31 25.01 -22.97
N PRO A 21 16.58 25.12 -22.53
CA PRO A 21 16.90 25.23 -21.11
C PRO A 21 16.38 26.56 -20.58
N VAL A 22 15.55 26.49 -19.53
CA VAL A 22 14.93 27.67 -18.91
C VAL A 22 15.65 27.96 -17.60
N ASP A 23 16.08 29.22 -17.42
CA ASP A 23 16.81 29.67 -16.24
C ASP A 23 16.00 29.52 -14.94
N ALA A 24 16.65 28.96 -13.93
CA ALA A 24 16.09 28.75 -12.59
C ALA A 24 16.08 30.06 -11.80
N THR A 25 15.02 30.86 -11.96
CA THR A 25 14.81 32.03 -11.09
C THR A 25 14.24 31.60 -9.74
N PRO A 26 14.67 32.22 -8.63
CA PRO A 26 14.28 31.83 -7.26
C PRO A 26 12.75 31.88 -7.03
N GLU A 27 12.03 32.72 -7.77
CA GLU A 27 10.57 32.80 -7.70
C GLU A 27 9.86 31.53 -8.25
N ARG A 28 10.45 30.81 -9.21
CA ARG A 28 9.91 29.53 -9.73
C ARG A 28 10.24 28.33 -8.85
N LEU A 29 11.36 28.36 -8.12
CA LEU A 29 11.68 27.31 -7.15
C LEU A 29 10.72 27.33 -5.95
N ALA A 30 10.23 28.52 -5.58
CA ALA A 30 9.27 28.70 -4.50
C ALA A 30 7.81 28.39 -4.90
N LYS A 31 7.43 28.65 -6.16
CA LYS A 31 6.17 28.18 -6.75
C LYS A 31 6.40 26.79 -7.35
N GLY A 32 6.37 25.75 -6.51
CA GLY A 32 6.49 24.37 -6.98
C GLY A 32 5.59 24.11 -8.20
N ASP A 33 6.20 23.94 -9.37
CA ASP A 33 5.50 23.49 -10.59
C ASP A 33 5.00 22.06 -10.32
N ASP A 34 3.74 21.78 -10.68
CA ASP A 34 3.07 20.47 -10.55
C ASP A 34 3.71 19.35 -11.42
N SER A 35 4.89 19.60 -12.00
CA SER A 35 5.69 18.62 -12.73
C SER A 35 6.83 18.12 -11.85
N GLU A 36 6.44 17.18 -11.00
CA GLU A 36 7.23 16.41 -10.06
C GLU A 36 8.46 15.74 -10.71
N PHE A 37 9.62 15.93 -10.07
CA PHE A 37 10.85 15.13 -10.17
C PHE A 37 11.58 15.11 -11.53
N VAL A 38 12.58 15.99 -11.68
CA VAL A 38 13.56 15.92 -12.77
C VAL A 38 14.49 14.73 -12.53
N ASP A 39 14.50 13.75 -13.44
CA ASP A 39 15.43 12.60 -13.37
C ASP A 39 16.88 13.12 -13.51
N PRO A 40 17.76 12.93 -12.52
CA PRO A 40 19.13 13.49 -12.54
C PRO A 40 19.95 13.04 -13.75
N ALA A 41 19.65 11.86 -14.31
CA ALA A 41 20.27 11.37 -15.54
C ALA A 41 19.88 12.14 -16.83
N LEU A 42 18.92 13.06 -16.76
CA LEU A 42 18.66 14.03 -17.84
C LEU A 42 19.61 15.24 -17.77
N ILE A 43 20.27 15.45 -16.62
CA ILE A 43 21.16 16.58 -16.34
C ILE A 43 22.63 16.15 -16.47
N ASP A 44 23.01 14.97 -15.96
CA ASP A 44 24.37 14.42 -16.09
C ASP A 44 24.37 13.01 -16.75
N PRO A 45 25.00 12.83 -17.92
CA PRO A 45 25.09 11.53 -18.59
C PRO A 45 25.93 10.48 -17.85
N ARG A 46 26.63 10.84 -16.77
CA ARG A 46 27.37 9.90 -15.90
C ARG A 46 26.56 9.42 -14.70
N GLU A 47 25.42 10.04 -14.41
CA GLU A 47 24.55 9.63 -13.31
C GLU A 47 23.63 8.47 -13.72
N GLN A 48 23.33 7.56 -12.79
CA GLN A 48 22.38 6.49 -13.06
C GLN A 48 20.96 7.07 -13.09
N PRO A 49 20.13 6.69 -14.08
CA PRO A 49 18.72 7.07 -14.07
C PRO A 49 18.09 6.57 -12.78
N ILE A 50 17.40 7.46 -12.06
CA ILE A 50 16.68 7.07 -10.87
C ILE A 50 15.59 6.12 -11.35
N GLY A 51 15.81 4.82 -11.16
CA GLY A 51 14.86 3.79 -11.51
C GLY A 51 13.52 4.16 -10.90
N ARG A 52 12.54 4.48 -11.76
CA ARG A 52 11.16 4.82 -11.41
C ARG A 52 10.73 3.98 -10.21
N VAL A 53 10.53 4.68 -9.10
CA VAL A 53 10.51 4.16 -7.72
C VAL A 53 9.75 2.83 -7.60
N ARG A 54 10.33 1.91 -6.79
CA ARG A 54 9.77 0.71 -6.16
C ARG A 54 8.30 0.44 -6.56
N ARG A 55 8.04 -0.60 -7.37
CA ARG A 55 6.66 -1.06 -7.67
C ARG A 55 5.87 -1.12 -6.35
N PHE A 56 4.97 -0.16 -6.12
CA PHE A 56 4.03 -0.23 -5.01
C PHE A 56 3.24 -1.52 -5.23
N ARG A 57 3.52 -2.55 -4.43
CA ARG A 57 2.70 -3.76 -4.44
C ARG A 57 1.34 -3.34 -3.91
N SER A 58 0.32 -3.40 -4.75
CA SER A 58 -1.05 -3.23 -4.31
C SER A 58 -1.36 -4.33 -3.29
N SER A 59 -1.79 -3.90 -2.10
CA SER A 59 -2.21 -4.82 -1.05
C SER A 59 -3.34 -5.70 -1.59
N THR A 60 -3.53 -6.88 -0.99
CA THR A 60 -4.65 -7.75 -1.40
C THR A 60 -5.98 -7.04 -1.14
N LEU A 61 -6.05 -6.25 -0.08
CA LEU A 61 -7.17 -5.39 0.30
C LEU A 61 -7.48 -4.35 -0.80
N ASP A 62 -6.48 -3.64 -1.31
CA ASP A 62 -6.65 -2.68 -2.42
C ASP A 62 -7.13 -3.35 -3.70
N ARG A 63 -6.64 -4.56 -3.98
CA ARG A 63 -7.07 -5.34 -5.14
C ARG A 63 -8.53 -5.75 -5.04
N LEU A 64 -8.98 -6.15 -3.86
CA LEU A 64 -10.39 -6.53 -3.62
C LEU A 64 -11.32 -5.32 -3.73
N HIS A 65 -10.93 -4.16 -3.18
CA HIS A 65 -11.70 -2.93 -3.32
C HIS A 65 -11.78 -2.46 -4.78
N LYS A 66 -10.64 -2.43 -5.51
CA LYS A 66 -10.61 -2.08 -6.94
C LYS A 66 -11.42 -3.03 -7.82
N ALA A 67 -11.56 -4.30 -7.40
CA ALA A 67 -12.40 -5.28 -8.08
C ALA A 67 -13.90 -5.17 -7.73
N GLY A 68 -14.30 -4.17 -6.93
CA GLY A 68 -15.68 -3.99 -6.47
C GLY A 68 -16.15 -5.09 -5.51
N GLN A 69 -15.21 -5.84 -4.92
CA GLN A 69 -15.55 -6.93 -4.01
C GLN A 69 -15.66 -6.46 -2.56
N LEU A 70 -15.14 -5.29 -2.23
CA LEU A 70 -15.29 -4.67 -0.92
C LEU A 70 -15.87 -3.27 -1.08
N ASN A 71 -16.70 -2.86 -0.13
CA ASN A 71 -17.20 -1.50 -0.03
C ASN A 71 -16.13 -0.57 0.57
N TRP A 72 -16.27 0.74 0.39
CA TRP A 72 -15.34 1.73 0.95
C TRP A 72 -15.17 1.58 2.46
N HIS A 73 -16.27 1.35 3.20
CA HIS A 73 -16.26 1.17 4.66
C HIS A 73 -15.45 -0.05 5.09
N GLN A 74 -15.63 -1.17 4.38
CA GLN A 74 -14.89 -2.42 4.62
C GLN A 74 -13.40 -2.24 4.31
N TRP A 75 -13.09 -1.56 3.21
CA TRP A 75 -11.71 -1.23 2.83
C TRP A 75 -11.06 -0.34 3.90
N TYR A 76 -11.74 0.74 4.30
CA TYR A 76 -11.23 1.70 5.27
C TYR A 76 -11.05 1.08 6.67
N ALA A 77 -11.96 0.20 7.11
CA ALA A 77 -11.83 -0.52 8.36
C ALA A 77 -10.59 -1.44 8.38
N GLY A 78 -10.34 -2.16 7.28
CA GLY A 78 -9.16 -3.01 7.16
C GLY A 78 -7.85 -2.20 7.10
N GLU A 79 -7.86 -1.04 6.43
CA GLU A 79 -6.70 -0.14 6.38
C GLU A 79 -6.41 0.49 7.76
N CYS A 80 -7.45 0.90 8.49
CA CYS A 80 -7.34 1.37 9.88
C CYS A 80 -6.74 0.30 10.80
N TYR A 81 -7.19 -0.95 10.68
CA TYR A 81 -6.63 -2.08 11.43
C TYR A 81 -5.14 -2.29 11.10
N ARG A 82 -4.78 -2.30 9.82
CA ARG A 82 -3.40 -2.48 9.35
C ARG A 82 -2.48 -1.36 9.85
N ASN A 83 -2.93 -0.11 9.77
CA ASN A 83 -2.18 1.05 10.27
C ASN A 83 -2.01 1.03 11.78
N ALA A 84 -3.07 0.67 12.52
CA ALA A 84 -2.99 0.50 13.96
C ALA A 84 -2.05 -0.64 14.36
N HIS A 85 -2.06 -1.76 13.62
CA HIS A 85 -1.14 -2.88 13.84
C HIS A 85 0.33 -2.48 13.59
N ALA A 86 0.60 -1.74 12.52
CA ALA A 86 1.92 -1.19 12.25
C ALA A 86 2.40 -0.23 13.35
N ARG A 87 1.51 0.68 13.80
CA ARG A 87 1.80 1.65 14.87
C ARG A 87 1.97 0.99 16.24
N ALA A 88 1.30 -0.14 16.49
CA ALA A 88 1.40 -0.89 17.74
C ALA A 88 2.80 -1.51 17.96
N ALA A 89 3.66 -1.52 16.93
CA ALA A 89 5.00 -2.10 16.97
C ALA A 89 4.98 -3.55 17.51
N LEU A 90 3.97 -4.32 17.11
CA LEU A 90 3.82 -5.74 17.48
C LEU A 90 4.72 -6.65 16.65
N ALA A 91 5.11 -6.20 15.45
CA ALA A 91 6.09 -6.84 14.59
C ALA A 91 7.17 -5.82 14.20
N PRO A 92 8.43 -6.25 14.01
CA PRO A 92 9.46 -5.39 13.44
C PRO A 92 9.08 -4.99 12.02
N SER A 93 9.08 -3.69 11.72
CA SER A 93 8.87 -3.18 10.37
C SER A 93 10.21 -2.88 9.74
N VAL A 94 10.44 -3.42 8.54
CA VAL A 94 11.64 -3.15 7.72
C VAL A 94 11.46 -1.86 6.89
N THR A 95 10.34 -1.15 7.06
CA THR A 95 9.99 0.02 6.26
C THR A 95 10.54 1.28 6.91
N ALA A 96 11.63 1.83 6.35
CA ALA A 96 12.17 3.13 6.77
C ALA A 96 11.26 4.26 6.28
N SER A 97 10.81 5.13 7.19
CA SER A 97 10.13 6.39 6.86
C SER A 97 11.12 7.55 6.97
N TYR A 98 11.15 8.44 5.99
CA TYR A 98 11.93 9.69 6.05
C TYR A 98 11.09 10.78 6.73
N GLY A 99 11.63 11.37 7.80
CA GLY A 99 11.03 12.51 8.53
C GLY A 99 10.43 12.16 9.90
N GLU A 100 9.87 10.97 10.06
CA GLU A 100 9.46 10.44 11.37
C GLU A 100 10.36 9.29 11.77
N ARG A 101 10.98 9.39 12.95
CA ARG A 101 11.73 8.29 13.55
C ARG A 101 10.74 7.17 13.87
N THR A 102 10.56 6.27 12.92
CA THR A 102 9.67 5.12 13.02
C THR A 102 10.36 4.13 13.95
N THR A 103 10.20 4.32 15.26
CA THR A 103 10.52 3.33 16.30
C THR A 103 9.53 2.17 16.18
N VAL A 104 9.55 1.50 15.03
CA VAL A 104 8.66 0.39 14.73
C VAL A 104 9.39 -0.90 15.05
N GLY A 105 9.17 -1.36 16.28
CA GLY A 105 9.43 -2.74 16.68
C GLY A 105 10.75 -3.00 17.40
N GLU A 106 11.69 -2.05 17.42
CA GLU A 106 12.77 -2.12 18.40
C GLU A 106 12.24 -1.56 19.72
N CYS A 107 12.15 -2.40 20.75
CA CYS A 107 12.45 -1.94 22.10
C CYS A 107 13.87 -1.38 22.02
N SER A 108 14.00 -0.10 21.69
CA SER A 108 15.23 0.64 21.81
C SER A 108 15.65 0.52 23.27
N TYR A 109 16.56 -0.42 23.56
CA TYR A 109 17.31 -0.56 24.81
C TYR A 109 16.63 0.10 26.03
N GLY A 110 15.56 -0.52 26.56
CA GLY A 110 14.95 -0.10 27.83
C GLY A 110 14.06 1.16 27.81
N LEU A 111 13.78 1.78 26.65
CA LEU A 111 12.84 2.91 26.57
C LEU A 111 11.39 2.45 26.69
N ALA A 112 10.61 3.19 27.50
CA ALA A 112 9.18 2.94 27.68
C ALA A 112 8.41 3.14 26.37
N ARG A 113 7.36 2.34 26.18
CA ARG A 113 6.45 2.48 25.02
C ARG A 113 5.79 3.85 25.04
N THR A 114 5.64 4.47 23.88
CA THR A 114 4.94 5.75 23.78
C THR A 114 3.44 5.56 24.02
N GLU A 115 2.75 6.59 24.52
CA GLU A 115 1.30 6.53 24.70
C GLU A 115 0.55 6.20 23.40
N ALA A 116 1.04 6.70 22.26
CA ALA A 116 0.49 6.40 20.95
C ALA A 116 0.57 4.91 20.61
N GLN A 117 1.68 4.24 20.96
CA GLN A 117 1.82 2.78 20.80
C GLN A 117 0.90 2.01 21.75
N VAL A 118 0.72 2.48 22.99
CA VAL A 118 -0.18 1.85 23.97
C VAL A 118 -1.64 1.94 23.50
N ARG A 119 -2.08 3.13 23.04
CA ARG A 119 -3.42 3.32 22.47
C ARG A 119 -3.63 2.46 21.22
N ALA A 120 -2.64 2.40 20.33
CA ALA A 120 -2.71 1.54 19.14
C ALA A 120 -2.84 0.05 19.51
N ARG A 121 -2.14 -0.43 20.55
CA ARG A 121 -2.27 -1.80 21.05
C ARG A 121 -3.65 -2.08 21.64
N GLN A 122 -4.19 -1.15 22.41
CA GLN A 122 -5.55 -1.26 22.95
C GLN A 122 -6.58 -1.32 21.82
N PHE A 123 -6.44 -0.46 20.81
CA PHE A 123 -7.31 -0.46 19.64
C PHE A 123 -7.25 -1.78 18.85
N VAL A 124 -6.05 -2.30 18.57
CA VAL A 124 -5.89 -3.59 17.88
C VAL A 124 -6.50 -4.73 18.69
N ARG A 125 -6.34 -4.72 20.01
CA ARG A 125 -6.96 -5.71 20.90
C ARG A 125 -8.49 -5.65 20.80
N GLN A 126 -9.07 -4.46 20.89
CA GLN A 126 -10.52 -4.26 20.80
C GLN A 126 -11.06 -4.66 19.43
N CYS A 127 -10.32 -4.37 18.35
CA CYS A 127 -10.68 -4.82 17.01
C CYS A 127 -10.68 -6.36 16.91
N ARG A 128 -9.66 -7.02 17.48
CA ARG A 128 -9.60 -8.49 17.51
C ARG A 128 -10.75 -9.11 18.30
N GLU A 129 -11.25 -8.43 19.33
CA GLU A 129 -12.42 -8.89 20.09
C GLU A 129 -13.69 -8.95 19.23
N GLN A 130 -13.81 -8.11 18.20
CA GLN A 130 -14.93 -8.13 17.24
C GLN A 130 -14.82 -9.23 16.19
N ILE A 131 -13.61 -9.75 15.94
CA ILE A 131 -13.39 -10.81 14.96
C ILE A 131 -13.61 -12.17 15.64
N PRO A 132 -14.44 -13.06 15.05
CA PRO A 132 -14.61 -14.43 15.54
C PRO A 132 -13.26 -15.13 15.71
N PHE A 133 -13.07 -15.83 16.83
CA PHE A 133 -11.77 -16.41 17.21
C PHE A 133 -11.15 -17.27 16.10
N GLU A 134 -11.97 -18.10 15.44
CA GLU A 134 -11.58 -18.98 14.34
C GLU A 134 -11.05 -18.21 13.11
N MET A 135 -11.56 -16.99 12.89
CA MET A 135 -11.21 -16.15 11.74
C MET A 135 -10.05 -15.20 12.00
N ARG A 136 -9.65 -14.99 13.27
CA ARG A 136 -8.56 -14.04 13.61
C ARG A 136 -7.27 -14.36 12.87
N GLY A 137 -6.85 -15.64 12.88
CA GLY A 137 -5.61 -16.06 12.22
C GLY A 137 -5.66 -15.94 10.69
N PHE A 138 -6.85 -16.04 10.10
CA PHE A 138 -7.06 -15.84 8.67
C PHE A 138 -7.04 -14.35 8.30
N MET A 139 -7.75 -13.53 9.08
CA MET A 139 -7.79 -12.07 8.89
C MET A 139 -6.43 -11.41 9.14
N ASP A 140 -5.67 -11.86 10.14
CA ASP A 140 -4.32 -11.36 10.38
C ASP A 140 -3.38 -11.69 9.21
N ARG A 141 -3.49 -12.89 8.60
CA ARG A 141 -2.73 -13.23 7.38
C ARG A 141 -3.09 -12.33 6.20
N LEU A 142 -4.39 -12.07 6.02
CA LEU A 142 -4.86 -11.19 4.95
C LEU A 142 -4.42 -9.73 5.14
N LEU A 143 -4.64 -9.16 6.34
CA LEU A 143 -4.49 -7.73 6.58
C LEU A 143 -3.05 -7.32 6.91
N ILE A 144 -2.28 -8.17 7.59
CA ILE A 144 -0.92 -7.86 8.05
C ILE A 144 0.11 -8.41 7.06
N HIS A 145 -0.06 -9.66 6.64
CA HIS A 145 0.91 -10.35 5.79
C HIS A 145 0.59 -10.25 4.30
N ASP A 146 -0.53 -9.60 3.94
CA ASP A 146 -1.00 -9.47 2.56
C ASP A 146 -1.20 -10.83 1.84
N ASP A 147 -1.34 -11.91 2.61
CA ASP A 147 -1.39 -13.28 2.13
C ASP A 147 -2.82 -13.81 2.13
N LEU A 148 -3.41 -13.88 0.95
CA LEU A 148 -4.68 -14.56 0.71
C LEU A 148 -4.39 -15.85 -0.07
N PRO A 149 -4.76 -17.02 0.45
CA PRO A 149 -4.65 -18.25 -0.30
C PRO A 149 -5.44 -18.15 -1.60
N ARG A 150 -4.83 -18.56 -2.71
CA ARG A 150 -5.47 -18.52 -4.04
C ARG A 150 -6.47 -19.67 -4.16
N TYR A 151 -7.66 -19.48 -3.60
CA TYR A 151 -8.77 -20.41 -3.79
C TYR A 151 -9.43 -20.18 -5.15
N GLY A 152 -9.90 -21.26 -5.78
CA GLY A 152 -10.72 -21.22 -6.98
C GLY A 152 -12.20 -21.47 -6.67
N GLY A 153 -13.09 -21.02 -7.57
CA GLY A 153 -14.50 -21.41 -7.59
C GLY A 153 -15.25 -21.13 -6.28
N ARG A 154 -16.03 -22.09 -5.80
CA ARG A 154 -16.95 -21.92 -4.65
C ARG A 154 -16.23 -21.57 -3.34
N GLN A 155 -15.01 -22.07 -3.14
CA GLN A 155 -14.25 -21.80 -1.92
C GLN A 155 -13.80 -20.34 -1.84
N TYR A 156 -13.44 -19.74 -2.98
CA TYR A 156 -13.12 -18.31 -3.06
C TYR A 156 -14.30 -17.46 -2.59
N TYR A 157 -15.50 -17.67 -3.15
CA TYR A 157 -16.68 -16.89 -2.77
C TYR A 157 -17.08 -17.05 -1.29
N ARG A 158 -16.91 -18.25 -0.72
CA ARG A 158 -17.11 -18.48 0.72
C ARG A 158 -16.13 -17.68 1.57
N SER A 159 -14.83 -17.73 1.23
CA SER A 159 -13.82 -16.95 1.94
C SER A 159 -14.05 -15.45 1.80
N LEU A 160 -14.50 -14.99 0.63
CA LEU A 160 -14.80 -13.59 0.38
C LEU A 160 -15.99 -13.09 1.20
N ALA A 161 -17.03 -13.92 1.35
CA ALA A 161 -18.16 -13.61 2.24
C ALA A 161 -17.68 -13.48 3.70
N GLN A 162 -16.86 -14.42 4.18
CA GLN A 162 -16.29 -14.35 5.53
C GLN A 162 -15.44 -13.07 5.74
N ILE A 163 -14.65 -12.67 4.73
CA ILE A 163 -13.87 -11.43 4.77
C ILE A 163 -14.81 -10.21 4.87
N ARG A 164 -15.90 -10.18 4.10
CA ARG A 164 -16.88 -9.09 4.16
C ARG A 164 -17.52 -9.01 5.54
N ASP A 165 -18.05 -10.13 6.04
CA ASP A 165 -18.75 -10.17 7.34
C ASP A 165 -17.84 -9.71 8.49
N THR A 166 -16.57 -10.11 8.46
CA THR A 166 -15.58 -9.70 9.47
C THR A 166 -15.17 -8.24 9.33
N LEU A 167 -15.01 -7.72 8.11
CA LEU A 167 -14.75 -6.31 7.87
C LEU A 167 -15.95 -5.43 8.21
N ASP A 168 -17.18 -5.92 8.03
CA ASP A 168 -18.40 -5.23 8.44
C ASP A 168 -18.51 -5.14 9.96
N ALA A 169 -18.16 -6.22 10.68
CA ALA A 169 -18.07 -6.19 12.15
C ALA A 169 -17.04 -5.15 12.64
N LEU A 170 -15.89 -5.06 11.96
CA LEU A 170 -14.87 -4.04 12.25
C LEU A 170 -15.35 -2.63 11.92
N ALA A 171 -15.98 -2.43 10.76
CA ALA A 171 -16.51 -1.13 10.34
C ALA A 171 -17.59 -0.64 11.31
N PHE A 172 -18.49 -1.53 11.75
CA PHE A 172 -19.51 -1.24 12.75
C PHE A 172 -18.91 -0.79 14.08
N TYR A 173 -17.89 -1.50 14.57
CA TYR A 173 -17.17 -1.13 15.80
C TYR A 173 -16.50 0.25 15.68
N MET A 174 -15.89 0.53 14.53
CA MET A 174 -15.27 1.83 14.26
C MET A 174 -16.28 2.94 13.95
N ARG A 175 -17.59 2.62 13.91
CA ARG A 175 -18.68 3.53 13.54
C ARG A 175 -18.48 4.19 12.17
N ILE A 176 -17.82 3.46 11.27
CA ILE A 176 -17.63 3.83 9.87
C ILE A 176 -18.91 3.36 9.16
N CYS A 177 -19.98 4.15 9.26
CA CYS A 177 -21.28 3.78 8.71
C CYS A 177 -21.41 4.14 7.22
N ALA A 178 -22.15 3.29 6.51
CA ALA A 178 -22.63 3.47 5.14
C ALA A 178 -23.66 4.57 4.98
#